data_AF-E4WYK0-F1
#
_entry.id   AF-E4WYK0-F1
#
_cell.length_a   1.000
_cell.length_b   1.000
_cell.length_c   1.000
_cell.angle_alpha   90.00
_cell.angle_beta   90.00
_cell.angle_gamma   90.00
#
_symmetry.space_group_name_H-M   'P 1'
#
loop_
_entity.id
_entity.type
_entity.pdbx_description
1 polymer ?
#
loop_
_entity_poly.entity_id
_entity_poly.type
_entity_poly.pdbx_seq_one_letter_code
_entity_poly.pdbx_strand_id
1 'polypeptide(L)'
;MLFFVNKLQYFINIEVVGVAWSTLEDDLKSSMNVDELFEAHLKFLRKIEDGCLLSQEHFEKVQTIRSVFDQIVRFETLAKKIYSETESFASFPEDNPEFQTNLIKHTITLGNIRHVYQQMVRSFLDIIKNQSNQTLSTLSWSLNYSDFYTAIALPSR
;
A
#
# COMPACT_ATOMS: atom_id res chain seq x y z
N MET A 1 6.64 -0.53 5.16
CA MET A 1 5.41 -1.33 5.28
C MET A 1 4.29 -0.54 5.94
N LEU A 2 4.35 -0.24 7.26
CA LEU A 2 3.29 0.50 7.96
C LEU A 2 2.94 1.85 7.31
N PHE A 3 3.95 2.65 6.96
CA PHE A 3 3.76 3.92 6.24
C PHE A 3 2.93 3.77 4.96
N PHE A 4 3.24 2.75 4.14
CA PHE A 4 2.54 2.48 2.90
C PHE A 4 1.06 2.16 3.15
N VAL A 5 0.77 1.28 4.11
CA VAL A 5 -0.61 0.90 4.46
C VAL A 5 -1.40 2.12 4.93
N ASN A 6 -0.83 2.90 5.86
CA ASN A 6 -1.49 4.09 6.41
C ASN A 6 -1.76 5.13 5.32
N LYS A 7 -0.81 5.37 4.41
CA LYS A 7 -0.99 6.33 3.32
C LYS A 7 -2.02 5.85 2.29
N LEU A 8 -2.03 4.56 1.96
CA LEU A 8 -3.03 4.00 1.06
C LEU A 8 -4.43 4.08 1.67
N GLN A 9 -4.59 3.73 2.95
CA GLN A 9 -5.86 3.85 3.66
C GLN A 9 -6.34 5.30 3.76
N TYR A 10 -5.43 6.24 4.06
CA TYR A 10 -5.75 7.66 4.09
C TYR A 10 -6.26 8.15 2.74
N PHE A 11 -5.57 7.79 1.65
CA PHE A 11 -5.97 8.17 0.30
C PHE A 11 -7.38 7.66 -0.05
N ILE A 12 -7.66 6.38 0.18
CA ILE A 12 -8.98 5.81 -0.13
C ILE A 12 -10.07 6.51 0.69
N ASN A 13 -9.87 6.68 1.99
CA ASN A 13 -10.93 7.20 2.87
C ASN A 13 -11.15 8.72 2.71
N ILE A 14 -10.08 9.50 2.60
CA ILE A 14 -10.18 10.96 2.62
C ILE A 14 -10.23 11.53 1.20
N GLU A 15 -9.24 11.19 0.36
CA GLU A 15 -9.07 11.79 -0.97
C GLU A 15 -10.07 11.24 -1.98
N VAL A 16 -10.47 9.98 -1.85
CA VAL A 16 -11.46 9.35 -2.75
C VAL A 16 -12.85 9.43 -2.15
N VAL A 17 -13.10 8.71 -1.05
CA VAL A 17 -14.44 8.59 -0.47
C VAL A 17 -14.93 9.92 0.08
N GLY A 18 -14.11 10.63 0.86
CA GLY A 18 -14.47 11.93 1.42
C GLY A 18 -14.82 12.98 0.37
N VAL A 19 -13.99 13.12 -0.67
CA VAL A 19 -14.24 14.06 -1.76
C VAL A 19 -15.46 13.67 -2.60
N ALA A 20 -15.63 12.38 -2.91
CA ALA A 20 -16.80 11.89 -3.64
C ALA A 20 -18.09 12.14 -2.85
N TRP A 21 -18.08 11.89 -1.55
CA TRP A 21 -19.22 12.15 -0.66
C TRP A 21 -19.60 13.63 -0.61
N SER A 22 -18.62 14.52 -0.42
CA SER A 22 -18.89 15.98 -0.43
C SER A 22 -19.49 16.42 -1.76
N THR A 23 -19.00 15.86 -2.89
CA THR A 23 -19.56 16.16 -4.22
C THR A 23 -21.02 15.70 -4.31
N LEU A 24 -21.32 14.50 -3.82
CA LEU A 24 -22.68 13.97 -3.79
C LEU A 24 -23.61 14.85 -2.96
N GLU A 25 -23.18 15.28 -1.77
CA GLU A 25 -24.00 16.12 -0.89
C GLU A 25 -24.38 17.44 -1.56
N ASP A 26 -23.44 18.08 -2.25
CA ASP A 26 -23.69 19.31 -3.01
C ASP A 26 -24.63 19.06 -4.20
N ASP A 27 -24.37 18.00 -4.98
CA ASP A 27 -25.17 17.62 -6.14
C ASP A 27 -26.63 17.32 -5.70
N LEU A 28 -26.83 16.61 -4.58
CA LEU A 28 -28.16 16.29 -4.04
C LEU A 28 -28.92 17.52 -3.54
N LYS A 29 -28.24 18.50 -2.92
CA LYS A 29 -28.88 19.76 -2.49
C LYS A 29 -29.31 20.62 -3.68
N SER A 30 -28.60 20.51 -4.80
CA SER A 30 -28.88 21.27 -6.02
C SER A 30 -29.91 20.60 -6.95
N SER A 31 -30.19 19.31 -6.74
CA SER A 31 -31.09 18.53 -7.59
C SER A 31 -32.55 18.95 -7.42
N MET A 32 -33.24 19.16 -8.53
CA MET A 32 -34.63 19.63 -8.56
C MET A 32 -35.64 18.52 -8.91
N ASN A 33 -35.15 17.39 -9.41
CA ASN A 33 -35.97 16.24 -9.78
C ASN A 33 -35.27 14.91 -9.45
N VAL A 34 -36.02 13.82 -9.58
CA VAL A 34 -35.56 12.47 -9.25
C VAL A 34 -34.47 11.98 -10.22
N ASP A 35 -34.53 12.39 -11.49
CA ASP A 35 -33.54 11.99 -12.49
C ASP A 35 -32.16 12.59 -12.19
N GLU A 36 -32.12 13.86 -11.77
CA GLU A 36 -30.91 14.54 -11.29
C GLU A 36 -30.36 13.87 -10.02
N LEU A 37 -31.23 13.48 -9.08
CA LEU A 37 -30.83 12.74 -7.88
C LEU A 37 -30.22 11.38 -8.23
N PHE A 38 -30.80 10.68 -9.20
CA PHE A 38 -30.29 9.40 -9.68
C PHE A 38 -28.92 9.56 -10.37
N GLU A 39 -28.76 10.57 -11.23
CA GLU A 39 -27.47 10.83 -11.90
C GLU A 39 -26.39 11.26 -10.89
N ALA A 40 -26.72 12.06 -9.87
CA ALA A 40 -25.79 12.40 -8.80
C ALA A 40 -25.27 11.16 -8.06
N HIS A 41 -26.16 10.20 -7.76
CA HIS A 41 -25.78 8.93 -7.16
C HIS A 41 -24.92 8.07 -8.11
N LEU A 42 -25.27 7.97 -9.39
CA LEU A 42 -24.47 7.22 -10.36
C LEU A 42 -23.07 7.82 -10.51
N LYS A 43 -22.98 9.15 -10.59
CA LYS A 43 -21.72 9.89 -10.63
C LYS A 43 -20.86 9.62 -9.38
N PHE A 44 -21.47 9.60 -8.20
CA PHE A 44 -20.80 9.20 -6.97
C PHE A 44 -20.24 7.77 -7.05
N LEU A 45 -21.06 6.81 -7.45
CA LEU A 45 -20.64 5.41 -7.56
C LEU A 45 -19.50 5.21 -8.56
N ARG A 46 -19.58 5.83 -9.74
CA ARG A 46 -18.50 5.79 -10.75
C ARG A 46 -17.19 6.37 -10.17
N LYS A 47 -17.28 7.48 -9.44
CA LYS A 47 -16.10 8.13 -8.82
C LYS A 47 -15.47 7.25 -7.74
N ILE A 48 -16.28 6.53 -6.96
CA ILE A 48 -15.78 5.53 -5.99
C ILE A 48 -15.15 4.34 -6.70
N GLU A 49 -15.81 3.81 -7.73
CA GLU A 49 -15.34 2.64 -8.49
C GLU A 49 -13.95 2.90 -9.09
N ASP A 50 -13.76 4.03 -9.77
CA ASP A 50 -12.48 4.41 -10.35
C ASP A 50 -11.45 4.81 -9.29
N GLY A 51 -11.82 5.66 -8.35
CA GLY A 51 -10.91 6.20 -7.34
C GLY A 51 -10.37 5.13 -6.37
N CYS A 52 -11.19 4.14 -6.02
CA CYS A 52 -10.79 3.01 -5.18
C CYS A 52 -10.10 1.89 -5.97
N LEU A 53 -9.83 2.09 -7.27
CA LEU A 53 -9.21 1.11 -8.15
C LEU A 53 -10.05 -0.16 -8.34
N LEU A 54 -11.37 -0.09 -8.17
CA LEU A 54 -12.26 -1.25 -8.24
C LEU A 54 -12.72 -1.56 -9.68
N SER A 55 -12.58 -0.60 -10.60
CA SER A 55 -12.91 -0.81 -12.01
C SER A 55 -11.99 -1.84 -12.67
N GLN A 56 -12.52 -2.53 -13.68
CA GLN A 56 -11.79 -3.60 -14.38
C GLN A 56 -10.51 -3.08 -15.06
N GLU A 57 -10.48 -1.81 -15.48
CA GLU A 57 -9.32 -1.12 -16.03
C GLU A 57 -8.15 -1.04 -15.02
N HIS A 58 -8.43 -1.18 -13.73
CA HIS A 58 -7.44 -1.04 -12.66
C HIS A 58 -7.01 -2.38 -12.06
N PHE A 59 -7.45 -3.50 -12.64
CA PHE A 59 -7.19 -4.85 -12.13
C PHE A 59 -5.70 -5.15 -11.88
N GLU A 60 -4.82 -4.80 -12.83
CA GLU A 60 -3.37 -5.00 -12.70
C GLU A 60 -2.78 -4.20 -11.51
N LYS A 61 -3.33 -3.00 -11.25
CA LYS A 61 -2.93 -2.14 -10.12
C LYS A 61 -3.32 -2.81 -8.81
N VAL A 62 -4.56 -3.31 -8.71
CA VAL A 62 -5.06 -4.02 -7.53
C VAL A 62 -4.27 -5.30 -7.26
N GLN A 63 -3.92 -6.06 -8.30
CA GLN A 63 -3.09 -7.26 -8.14
C GLN A 63 -1.70 -6.93 -7.58
N THR A 64 -1.12 -5.81 -8.01
CA THR A 64 0.17 -5.35 -7.48
C THR A 64 0.04 -4.95 -6.00
N ILE A 65 -1.00 -4.19 -5.63
CA ILE A 65 -1.30 -3.84 -4.23
C ILE A 65 -1.49 -5.10 -3.39
N ARG A 66 -2.26 -6.08 -3.88
CA ARG A 66 -2.48 -7.36 -3.20
C ARG A 66 -1.16 -8.08 -2.94
N SER A 67 -0.28 -8.16 -3.94
CA SER A 67 1.04 -8.76 -3.81
C SER A 67 1.91 -8.05 -2.75
N VAL A 68 1.81 -6.71 -2.67
CA VAL A 68 2.46 -5.93 -1.62
C VAL A 68 1.92 -6.31 -0.23
N PHE A 69 0.60 -6.42 -0.06
CA PHE A 69 0.00 -6.83 1.21
C PHE A 69 0.39 -8.27 1.59
N ASP A 70 0.44 -9.19 0.64
CA ASP A 70 0.89 -10.57 0.88
C ASP A 70 2.34 -10.60 1.41
N GLN A 71 3.23 -9.73 0.88
CA GLN A 71 4.59 -9.60 1.43
C GLN A 71 4.62 -8.98 2.83
N ILE A 72 3.70 -8.06 3.16
CA ILE A 72 3.58 -7.49 4.51
C ILE A 72 3.16 -8.59 5.50
N VAL A 73 2.17 -9.42 5.15
CA VAL A 73 1.73 -10.54 5.98
C VAL A 73 2.84 -11.57 6.15
N ARG A 74 3.61 -11.85 5.08
CA ARG A 74 4.78 -12.72 5.15
C ARG A 74 5.85 -12.18 6.11
N PHE A 75 6.12 -10.88 6.07
CA PHE A 75 7.01 -10.22 7.02
C PHE A 75 6.52 -10.37 8.45
N GLU A 76 5.23 -10.08 8.71
CA GLU A 76 4.63 -10.18 10.03
C GLU A 76 4.73 -11.61 10.59
N THR A 77 4.41 -12.61 9.77
CA THR A 77 4.47 -14.02 10.13
C THR A 77 5.89 -14.45 10.50
N LEU A 78 6.88 -14.03 9.70
CA LEU A 78 8.28 -14.30 9.98
C LEU A 78 8.75 -13.59 11.25
N ALA A 79 8.39 -12.32 11.43
CA ALA A 79 8.75 -11.56 12.61
C ALA A 79 8.22 -12.24 13.88
N LYS A 80 6.94 -12.62 13.91
CA LYS A 80 6.32 -13.37 15.02
C LYS A 80 7.07 -14.66 15.33
N LYS A 81 7.44 -15.42 14.28
CA LYS A 81 8.23 -16.65 14.42
C LYS A 81 9.59 -16.38 15.08
N ILE A 82 10.33 -15.36 14.61
CA ILE A 82 11.63 -14.97 15.17
C ILE A 82 11.49 -14.58 16.65
N TYR A 83 10.48 -13.79 17.00
CA TYR A 83 10.22 -13.42 18.39
C TYR A 83 9.97 -14.64 19.27
N SER A 84 9.10 -15.57 18.84
CA SER A 84 8.81 -16.78 19.62
C SER A 84 10.02 -17.71 19.79
N GLU A 85 10.86 -17.83 18.76
CA GLU A 85 12.10 -18.60 18.84
C GLU A 85 13.06 -17.94 19.84
N THR A 86 13.22 -16.62 19.77
CA THR A 86 14.14 -15.89 20.67
C THR A 86 13.73 -15.99 22.13
N GLU A 87 12.42 -15.94 22.44
CA GLU A 87 11.92 -16.17 23.81
C GLU A 87 12.29 -17.56 24.35
N SER A 88 12.29 -18.59 23.50
CA SER A 88 12.68 -19.94 23.92
C SER A 88 14.18 -20.09 24.23
N PHE A 89 15.03 -19.24 23.64
CA PHE A 89 16.48 -19.24 23.87
C PHE A 89 16.92 -18.31 24.99
N ALA A 90 15.98 -17.61 25.65
CA ALA A 90 16.26 -16.57 26.66
C ALA A 90 17.11 -17.01 27.85
N SER A 91 17.33 -18.32 28.05
CA SER A 91 18.17 -18.81 29.13
C SER A 91 19.67 -18.62 28.88
N PHE A 92 20.21 -18.80 27.66
CA PHE A 92 21.64 -18.61 27.34
C PHE A 92 21.88 -18.37 25.82
N PRO A 93 21.71 -17.13 25.31
CA PRO A 93 21.69 -16.88 23.85
C PRO A 93 23.07 -16.78 23.18
N GLU A 94 24.10 -16.28 23.87
CA GLU A 94 25.35 -15.85 23.22
C GLU A 94 26.30 -16.99 22.85
N ASP A 95 26.31 -18.07 23.62
CA ASP A 95 27.22 -19.22 23.41
C ASP A 95 26.61 -20.36 22.57
N ASN A 96 25.36 -20.22 22.11
CA ASN A 96 24.71 -21.26 21.31
C ASN A 96 24.99 -21.06 19.80
N PRO A 97 25.79 -21.94 19.16
CA PRO A 97 26.09 -21.82 17.72
C PRO A 97 24.85 -21.98 16.83
N GLU A 98 23.81 -22.68 17.31
CA GLU A 98 22.54 -22.84 16.60
C GLU A 98 21.75 -21.52 16.56
N PHE A 99 21.79 -20.76 17.65
CA PHE A 99 21.17 -19.43 17.72
C PHE A 99 21.84 -18.45 16.74
N GLN A 100 23.17 -18.40 16.73
CA GLN A 100 23.93 -17.56 15.78
C GLN A 100 23.64 -17.93 14.32
N THR A 101 23.56 -19.23 14.02
CA THR A 101 23.23 -19.72 12.68
C THR A 101 21.79 -19.31 12.28
N ASN A 102 20.84 -19.41 13.20
CA ASN A 102 19.46 -19.01 12.95
C ASN A 102 19.31 -17.48 12.79
N LEU A 103 20.04 -16.67 13.55
CA LEU A 103 20.09 -15.22 13.39
C LEU A 103 20.56 -14.81 11.98
N ILE A 104 21.60 -15.47 11.45
CA ILE A 104 22.09 -15.21 10.09
C ILE A 104 20.99 -15.56 9.07
N LYS A 105 20.35 -16.73 9.20
CA LYS A 105 19.24 -17.14 8.31
C LYS A 105 18.07 -16.15 8.36
N HIS A 106 17.69 -15.70 9.55
CA HIS A 106 16.62 -14.73 9.75
C HIS A 106 16.96 -13.38 9.12
N THR A 107 18.20 -12.90 9.30
CA THR A 107 18.71 -11.66 8.71
C THR A 107 18.64 -11.70 7.18
N ILE A 108 19.09 -12.79 6.56
CA ILE A 108 19.02 -12.98 5.10
C ILE A 108 17.56 -12.99 4.63
N THR A 109 16.70 -13.74 5.32
CA THR A 109 15.29 -13.88 4.94
C THR A 109 14.54 -12.55 5.05
N LEU A 110 14.75 -11.80 6.14
CA LEU A 110 14.20 -10.45 6.31
C LEU A 110 14.73 -9.48 5.24
N GLY A 111 16.02 -9.58 4.90
CA GLY A 111 16.63 -8.83 3.80
C GLY A 111 15.94 -9.08 2.46
N ASN A 112 15.66 -10.34 2.14
CA ASN A 112 14.94 -10.73 0.92
C ASN A 112 13.51 -10.20 0.91
N ILE A 113 12.76 -10.35 2.01
CA ILE A 113 11.39 -9.83 2.11
C ILE A 113 11.37 -8.31 1.92
N ARG A 114 12.31 -7.58 2.55
CA ARG A 114 12.44 -6.13 2.38
C ARG A 114 12.70 -5.78 0.91
N HIS A 115 13.63 -6.47 0.26
CA HIS A 115 13.98 -6.20 -1.14
C HIS A 115 12.79 -6.43 -2.08
N VAL A 116 12.12 -7.58 -1.97
CA VAL A 116 10.95 -7.92 -2.77
C VAL A 116 9.82 -6.90 -2.55
N TYR A 117 9.55 -6.54 -1.30
CA TYR A 117 8.57 -5.50 -0.96
C TYR A 117 8.89 -4.16 -1.64
N GLN A 118 10.14 -3.69 -1.55
CA GLN A 118 10.56 -2.43 -2.17
C GLN A 118 10.42 -2.47 -3.70
N GLN A 119 10.75 -3.60 -4.34
CA GLN A 119 10.59 -3.76 -5.78
C GLN A 119 9.12 -3.72 -6.20
N MET A 120 8.23 -4.39 -5.47
CA MET A 120 6.79 -4.37 -5.73
C MET A 120 6.21 -2.96 -5.57
N VAL A 121 6.60 -2.22 -4.53
CA VAL A 121 6.15 -0.83 -4.34
C VAL A 121 6.66 0.08 -5.46
N ARG A 122 7.90 -0.07 -5.94
CA ARG A 122 8.41 0.69 -7.08
C ARG A 122 7.61 0.42 -8.35
N SER A 123 7.40 -0.86 -8.68
CA SER A 123 6.59 -1.26 -9.83
C SER A 123 5.19 -0.63 -9.77
N PHE A 124 4.55 -0.67 -8.60
CA PHE A 124 3.25 -0.03 -8.38
C PHE A 124 3.29 1.49 -8.62
N LEU A 125 4.31 2.18 -8.10
CA LEU A 125 4.47 3.62 -8.30
C LEU A 125 4.68 3.97 -9.78
N ASP A 126 5.45 3.17 -10.53
CA ASP A 126 5.68 3.38 -11.95
C ASP A 126 4.40 3.19 -12.77
N ILE A 127 3.60 2.17 -12.46
CA ILE A 127 2.29 1.94 -13.09
C ILE A 127 1.37 3.15 -12.87
N ILE A 128 1.39 3.74 -11.67
CA ILE A 128 0.53 4.88 -11.33
C ILE A 128 1.03 6.20 -11.94
N LYS A 129 2.35 6.44 -11.98
CA LYS A 129 2.93 7.68 -12.52
C LYS A 129 2.64 7.87 -14.01
N ASN A 130 2.56 6.78 -14.76
CA ASN A 130 2.38 6.82 -16.22
C ASN A 130 0.92 7.08 -16.65
N GLN A 131 0.04 7.49 -15.73
CA GLN A 131 -1.38 7.67 -15.98
C GLN A 131 -1.73 9.17 -16.01
N SER A 132 -2.66 9.54 -16.89
CA SER A 132 -3.21 10.90 -17.02
C SER A 132 -4.15 11.30 -15.87
N ASN A 133 -4.50 10.37 -14.98
CA ASN A 133 -5.43 10.60 -13.87
C ASN A 133 -4.74 11.37 -12.72
N GLN A 134 -5.17 12.60 -12.50
CA GLN A 134 -4.63 13.51 -11.47
C GLN A 134 -4.73 12.95 -10.05
N THR A 135 -5.78 12.20 -9.73
CA THR A 135 -5.98 11.63 -8.37
C THR A 135 -4.94 10.55 -8.07
N LEU A 136 -4.61 9.72 -9.06
CA LEU A 136 -3.62 8.66 -8.90
C LEU A 136 -2.19 9.23 -8.88
N SER A 137 -1.93 10.31 -9.62
CA SER A 137 -0.63 10.99 -9.54
C SER A 137 -0.36 11.59 -8.15
N THR A 138 -1.41 12.14 -7.49
CA THR A 138 -1.33 12.58 -6.09
C THR A 138 -1.02 11.44 -5.13
N LEU A 139 -1.64 10.26 -5.32
CA LEU A 139 -1.30 9.06 -4.52
C LEU A 139 0.17 8.69 -4.68
N SER A 140 0.67 8.60 -5.92
CA SER A 140 2.08 8.28 -6.18
C SER A 140 3.03 9.27 -5.49
N TRP A 141 2.74 10.57 -5.58
CA TRP A 141 3.53 11.59 -4.89
C TRP A 141 3.50 11.39 -3.36
N SER A 142 2.33 11.13 -2.79
CA SER A 142 2.17 10.93 -1.34
C SER A 142 2.87 9.68 -0.81
N LEU A 143 2.92 8.61 -1.61
CA LEU A 143 3.56 7.34 -1.26
C LEU A 143 5.08 7.40 -1.39
N ASN A 144 5.60 8.26 -2.27
CA ASN A 144 7.03 8.49 -2.44
C ASN A 144 7.52 9.80 -1.78
N TYR A 145 6.77 10.31 -0.79
CA TYR A 145 7.18 11.48 -0.04
C TYR A 145 8.54 11.19 0.62
N SER A 146 9.53 12.08 0.39
CA SER A 146 10.96 11.94 0.74
C SER A 146 11.84 11.07 -0.17
N ASP A 147 11.38 10.72 -1.38
CA ASP A 147 12.14 9.93 -2.35
C ASP A 147 12.62 8.58 -1.81
N PHE A 148 12.01 8.04 -0.75
CA PHE A 148 12.52 6.83 -0.09
C PHE A 148 12.66 5.64 -1.06
N TYR A 149 11.73 5.49 -2.01
CA TYR A 149 11.77 4.40 -2.98
C TYR A 149 12.63 4.74 -4.21
N THR A 150 12.77 6.01 -4.55
CA THR A 150 13.52 6.52 -5.73
C THR A 150 15.00 6.82 -5.44
N ALA A 151 15.35 7.28 -4.24
CA ALA A 151 16.72 7.63 -3.82
C ALA A 151 17.64 6.39 -3.66
N ILE A 152 17.07 5.23 -3.31
CA ILE A 152 17.82 3.97 -3.21
C ILE A 152 18.28 3.45 -4.59
N ALA A 153 17.91 4.11 -5.70
CA ALA A 153 18.41 3.81 -7.04
C ALA A 153 19.80 4.39 -7.33
N LEU A 154 20.39 5.20 -6.45
CA LEU A 154 21.81 5.58 -6.58
C LEU A 154 22.68 4.50 -5.94
N PRO A 155 23.53 3.81 -6.73
CA PRO A 155 24.52 2.92 -6.15
C PRO A 155 25.46 3.78 -5.30
N SER A 156 25.64 3.35 -4.04
CA SER A 156 26.73 3.82 -3.19
C SER A 156 28.04 3.70 -3.97
N ARG A 157 28.61 4.85 -4.32
CA ARG A 157 29.98 4.98 -4.86
C ARG A 157 31.00 4.45 -3.86
#